data_AF-A0A1Y0HZQ8-F1
#
_entry.id   AF-A0A1Y0HZQ8-F1
#
_cell.length_a   1.000
_cell.length_b   1.000
_cell.length_c   1.000
_cell.angle_alpha   90.00
_cell.angle_beta   90.00
_cell.angle_gamma   90.00
#
_symmetry.space_group_name_H-M   'P 1'
#
loop_
_entity.id
_entity.type
_entity.pdbx_description
1 polymer ?
#
loop_
_entity_poly.entity_id
_entity_poly.type
_entity_poly.pdbx_seq_one_letter_code
_entity_poly.pdbx_strand_id
1 'polypeptide(L)'
;MAGIALTTPAQVGAAIRSARRRAGLTQQQLAERAGVSRRWLIALESGHSERAELGKVLDTLDTLGLDLTVTTTPRATSRLADLLEDL
;
A
#
# COMPACT_ATOMS: atom_id res chain seq x y z
N MET A 1 9.69 -14.66 3.46
CA MET A 1 8.79 -13.69 4.13
C MET A 1 7.50 -13.63 3.32
N ALA A 2 6.34 -13.79 3.96
CA ALA A 2 5.06 -13.74 3.26
C ALA A 2 4.71 -12.29 2.88
N GLY A 3 4.56 -12.01 1.58
CA GLY A 3 4.01 -10.74 1.10
C GLY A 3 2.54 -10.61 1.49
N ILE A 4 2.09 -9.38 1.75
CA ILE A 4 0.68 -9.08 1.97
C ILE A 4 0.09 -8.55 0.66
N ALA A 5 -1.01 -9.14 0.20
CA ALA A 5 -1.79 -8.61 -0.91
C ALA A 5 -2.60 -7.39 -0.44
N LEU A 6 -2.31 -6.22 -1.02
CA LEU A 6 -3.02 -4.96 -0.77
C LEU A 6 -3.89 -4.65 -2.00
N THR A 7 -5.20 -4.56 -1.80
CA THR A 7 -6.18 -4.29 -2.87
C THR A 7 -6.88 -2.94 -2.71
N THR A 8 -6.67 -2.23 -1.59
CA THR A 8 -7.28 -0.91 -1.34
C THR A 8 -6.27 0.11 -0.79
N PRO A 9 -6.48 1.42 -1.01
CA PRO A 9 -5.65 2.47 -0.41
C PRO A 9 -5.62 2.43 1.13
N ALA A 10 -6.73 2.06 1.77
CA ALA A 10 -6.81 1.92 3.22
C ALA A 10 -5.88 0.83 3.75
N GLN A 11 -5.74 -0.30 3.02
CA GLN A 11 -4.80 -1.36 3.38
C GLN A 11 -3.34 -0.89 3.24
N VAL A 12 -3.02 -0.08 2.23
CA VAL A 12 -1.69 0.55 2.09
C VAL A 12 -1.38 1.44 3.29
N GLY A 13 -2.32 2.32 3.66
CA GLY A 13 -2.17 3.19 4.84
C GLY A 13 -1.98 2.41 6.14
N ALA A 14 -2.73 1.32 6.32
CA ALA A 14 -2.59 0.44 7.48
C ALA A 14 -1.22 -0.28 7.51
N ALA A 15 -0.71 -0.73 6.35
CA ALA A 15 0.60 -1.35 6.23
C ALA A 15 1.72 -0.36 6.62
N ILE A 16 1.66 0.87 6.11
CA ILE A 16 2.61 1.96 6.45
C ILE A 16 2.56 2.27 7.95
N ARG A 17 1.36 2.44 8.52
CA ARG A 17 1.19 2.68 9.97
C ARG A 17 1.80 1.57 10.81
N SER A 18 1.57 0.32 10.41
CA SER A 18 2.08 -0.87 11.09
C SER A 18 3.61 -0.91 11.06
N ALA A 19 4.21 -0.66 9.91
CA ALA A 19 5.66 -0.61 9.74
C ALA A 19 6.29 0.55 10.51
N ARG A 20 5.71 1.75 10.44
CA ARG A 20 6.16 2.91 11.23
C ARG A 20 6.21 2.61 12.72
N ARG A 21 5.16 1.96 13.25
CA ARG A 21 5.09 1.57 14.66
C ARG A 21 6.17 0.54 15.03
N ARG A 22 6.43 -0.45 14.17
CA ARG A 22 7.54 -1.40 14.38
C ARG A 22 8.91 -0.72 14.37
N ALA A 23 9.09 0.32 13.56
CA ALA A 23 10.30 1.14 13.53
C ALA A 23 10.41 2.13 14.72
N GLY A 24 9.43 2.18 15.63
CA GLY A 24 9.45 3.08 16.79
C GLY A 24 9.29 4.56 16.45
N LEU A 25 8.81 4.88 15.24
CA LEU A 25 8.70 6.27 14.77
C LEU A 25 7.34 6.88 15.09
N THR A 26 7.33 8.15 15.48
CA THR A 26 6.12 8.99 15.46
C THR A 26 5.73 9.35 14.04
N GLN A 27 4.48 9.80 13.84
CA GLN A 27 4.05 10.32 12.54
C GLN A 27 4.85 11.54 12.09
N GLN A 28 5.23 12.42 13.02
CA GLN A 28 6.07 13.58 12.68
C GLN A 28 7.43 13.13 12.13
N GLN A 29 8.09 12.19 12.82
CA GLN A 29 9.41 11.69 12.41
C GLN A 29 9.39 10.98 11.06
N LEU A 30 8.37 10.16 10.77
CA LEU A 30 8.26 9.54 9.45
C LEU A 30 7.98 10.58 8.37
N ALA A 31 7.09 11.54 8.63
CA ALA A 31 6.74 12.57 7.68
C ALA A 31 7.97 13.43 7.27
N GLU A 32 8.79 13.82 8.25
CA GLU A 32 10.05 14.54 8.00
C GLU A 32 11.02 13.73 7.15
N ARG A 33 11.24 12.45 7.48
CA ARG A 33 12.15 11.58 6.73
C ARG A 33 11.69 11.31 5.30
N ALA A 34 10.38 11.16 5.11
CA ALA A 34 9.78 10.89 3.81
C ALA A 34 9.49 12.16 2.98
N GLY A 35 9.83 13.36 3.49
CA GLY A 35 9.62 14.62 2.76
C GLY A 35 8.14 15.00 2.56
N VAL A 36 7.24 14.56 3.46
CA VAL A 36 5.79 14.81 3.38
C VAL A 36 5.29 15.58 4.60
N SER A 37 4.10 16.19 4.50
CA SER A 37 3.50 16.84 5.68
C SER A 37 2.94 15.79 6.65
N ARG A 38 3.01 16.07 7.96
CA ARG A 38 2.38 15.22 8.99
C ARG A 38 0.89 15.03 8.76
N ARG A 39 0.18 16.07 8.31
CA ARG A 39 -1.25 16.00 7.96
C ARG A 39 -1.50 15.01 6.84
N TRP A 40 -0.65 15.03 5.81
CA TRP A 40 -0.71 14.07 4.71
C TRP A 40 -0.50 12.64 5.21
N LEU A 41 0.51 12.42 6.06
CA LEU A 41 0.76 11.10 6.63
C LEU A 41 -0.40 10.59 7.51
N ILE A 42 -1.04 11.47 8.31
CA ILE A 42 -2.23 11.13 9.10
C ILE A 42 -3.38 10.69 8.18
N ALA A 43 -3.64 11.44 7.09
CA ALA A 43 -4.70 11.11 6.15
C ALA A 43 -4.43 9.75 5.45
N LEU A 44 -3.17 9.50 5.06
CA LEU A 44 -2.75 8.24 4.46
C LEU A 44 -2.95 7.07 5.43
N GLU A 45 -2.40 7.16 6.64
CA GLU A 45 -2.47 6.08 7.65
C GLU A 45 -3.88 5.80 8.18
N SER A 46 -4.81 6.73 7.98
CA SER A 46 -6.21 6.55 8.35
C SER A 46 -7.09 6.06 7.20
N GLY A 47 -6.53 5.90 6.00
CA GLY A 47 -7.27 5.44 4.82
C GLY A 47 -8.17 6.49 4.18
N HIS A 48 -8.10 7.76 4.61
CA HIS A 48 -8.91 8.86 4.07
C HIS A 48 -8.28 9.52 2.83
N SER A 49 -7.11 9.06 2.39
CA SER A 49 -6.47 9.56 1.18
C SER A 49 -6.96 8.79 -0.06
N GLU A 50 -8.14 9.15 -0.57
CA GLU A 50 -8.66 8.63 -1.85
C GLU A 50 -7.73 8.94 -3.04
N ARG A 51 -6.95 10.03 -2.94
CA ARG A 51 -6.02 10.51 -3.97
C ARG A 51 -4.61 10.72 -3.42
N ALA A 52 -4.07 9.74 -2.69
CA ALA A 52 -2.67 9.79 -2.29
C ALA A 52 -1.79 9.81 -3.55
N GLU A 53 -0.89 10.78 -3.65
CA GLU A 53 0.10 10.84 -4.73
C GLU A 53 1.03 9.62 -4.63
N LEU A 54 1.07 8.80 -5.69
CA LEU A 54 1.84 7.55 -5.69
C LEU A 54 3.32 7.75 -5.36
N GLY A 55 3.94 8.81 -5.88
CA GLY A 55 5.34 9.14 -5.58
C GLY A 55 5.59 9.28 -4.07
N LYS A 56 4.77 10.07 -3.37
CA LYS A 56 4.87 10.24 -1.91
C LYS A 56 4.65 8.93 -1.14
N VAL A 57 3.77 8.05 -1.65
CA VAL A 57 3.58 6.72 -1.07
C VAL A 57 4.85 5.89 -1.21
N LEU A 58 5.48 5.87 -2.38
CA LEU A 58 6.73 5.16 -2.63
C LEU A 58 7.88 5.71 -1.77
N ASP A 59 8.04 7.03 -1.67
CA ASP A 59 9.05 7.65 -0.81
C ASP A 59 8.86 7.29 0.67
N THR A 60 7.60 7.20 1.12
CA THR A 60 7.26 6.80 2.49
C THR A 60 7.57 5.31 2.73
N LEU A 61 7.34 4.44 1.74
CA LEU A 61 7.68 3.02 1.82
C LEU A 61 9.20 2.82 1.87
N ASP A 62 9.95 3.52 1.01
CA ASP A 62 11.42 3.48 0.96
C ASP A 62 12.03 3.93 2.30
N THR A 63 11.50 5.01 2.87
CA THR A 63 11.91 5.50 4.21
C THR A 63 11.74 4.45 5.32
N LEU A 64 10.80 3.52 5.14
CA LEU A 64 10.53 2.41 6.07
C LEU A 64 11.27 1.12 5.70
N GLY A 65 12.07 1.11 4.63
CA GLY A 65 12.75 -0.07 4.11
C GLY A 65 11.77 -1.10 3.53
N LEU A 66 10.69 -0.64 2.90
CA LEU A 66 9.66 -1.48 2.29
C LEU A 66 9.65 -1.33 0.77
N ASP A 67 9.54 -2.45 0.07
CA ASP A 67 9.35 -2.48 -1.38
C ASP A 67 7.88 -2.66 -1.76
N LEU A 68 7.44 -1.97 -2.81
CA LEU A 68 6.19 -2.26 -3.51
C LEU A 68 6.48 -3.20 -4.68
N THR A 69 5.89 -4.40 -4.65
CA THR A 69 5.98 -5.35 -5.76
C THR A 69 4.65 -5.41 -6.51
N VAL A 70 4.71 -5.42 -7.84
CA VAL A 70 3.55 -5.68 -8.70
C VAL A 70 3.63 -7.13 -9.18
N THR A 71 2.56 -7.89 -8.92
CA THR A 71 2.45 -9.30 -9.33
C THR A 71 1.15 -9.52 -10.08
N THR A 72 1.15 -10.45 -11.04
CA THR A 72 -0.09 -10.90 -11.66
C THR A 72 -0.89 -11.74 -10.66
N THR A 73 -2.09 -11.29 -10.29
CA THR A 73 -3.05 -12.17 -9.61
C THR A 73 -3.61 -13.13 -10.66
N PRO A 74 -3.51 -14.46 -10.48
CA PRO A 74 -4.19 -15.40 -11.36
C PRO A 74 -5.67 -15.03 -11.35
N ARG A 75 -6.18 -14.49 -12.46
CA ARG A 75 -7.61 -14.42 -12.66
C ARG A 75 -8.01 -15.88 -12.76
N ALA A 76 -8.87 -16.36 -11.85
CA ALA A 76 -9.51 -17.63 -12.08
C ALA A 76 -10.29 -17.44 -13.39
N THR A 77 -9.69 -17.84 -14.51
CA THR A 77 -10.45 -17.97 -15.74
C THR A 77 -11.55 -18.92 -15.36
N SER A 78 -12.79 -18.43 -15.43
CA SER A 78 -13.95 -19.29 -15.32
C SER A 78 -13.77 -20.32 -16.42
N ARG A 79 -13.19 -21.49 -16.09
CA ARG A 79 -13.04 -22.59 -17.05
C ARG A 79 -14.39 -22.96 -17.64
N LEU A 80 -15.47 -22.66 -16.92
CA LEU A 80 -16.84 -22.82 -17.40
C LEU A 80 -17.21 -21.84 -18.51
N ALA A 81 -16.68 -20.61 -18.52
CA ALA A 81 -16.92 -19.67 -19.61
C ALA A 81 -16.20 -20.12 -20.89
N ASP A 82 -14.93 -20.50 -20.76
CA ASP A 82 -14.14 -21.02 -21.89
C ASP A 82 -14.75 -22.30 -22.49
N LEU A 83 -15.31 -23.19 -21.64
CA LEU A 83 -15.97 -24.43 -22.07
C LEU A 83 -17.34 -24.21 -22.71
N LEU A 84 -17.98 -23.06 -22.51
CA LEU A 84 -19.29 -22.73 -23.08
C LEU A 84 -19.18 -21.93 -24.39
N GLU A 85 -18.01 -21.37 -24.72
CA GLU A 85 -17.77 -20.68 -26.00
C GLU A 85 -17.54 -21.65 -27.17
N ASP A 86 -17.20 -22.91 -26.87
CA ASP A 86 -16.98 -23.98 -27.86
C ASP A 86 -18.24 -24.83 -28.15
N LEU A 87 -19.43 -24.41 -27.71
CA LEU A 87 -20.74 -25.04 -27.97
C LEU A 87 -21.61 -24.19 -28.91
#